data_AF-A0A969WID8-F1
#
_entry.id   AF-A0A969WID8-F1
#
_cell.length_a   1.000
_cell.length_b   1.000
_cell.length_c   1.000
_cell.angle_alpha   90.00
_cell.angle_beta   90.00
_cell.angle_gamma   90.00
#
_symmetry.space_group_name_H-M   'P 1'
#
loop_
_entity.id
_entity.type
_entity.pdbx_description
1 polymer ?
#
loop_
_entity_poly.entity_id
_entity_poly.type
_entity_poly.pdbx_seq_one_letter_code
_entity_poly.pdbx_strand_id
1 'polypeptide(L)'
;MASSEESNKEFAQRLDELFKTCTKPDGSEYSYEEVQNGTGKAVTAAYIWRLRTGKATNPGLGVIRALSRFFGVSPSYFVREDPAKAQAMARSQANVDLAARFEDDAVKDIALRASELDEAGKQALLSMIEYILQTKK
;
A
#
# COMPACT_ATOMS: atom_id res chain seq x y z
N MET A 1 -11.57 -10.22 14.97
CA MET A 1 -12.91 -10.00 14.36
C MET A 1 -13.25 -8.52 14.23
N ALA A 2 -12.83 -7.65 15.15
CA ALA A 2 -13.08 -6.20 15.06
C ALA A 2 -12.43 -5.49 13.85
N SER A 3 -11.16 -5.80 13.50
CA SER A 3 -10.45 -5.09 12.42
C SER A 3 -11.05 -5.26 11.02
N SER A 4 -11.77 -6.36 10.74
CA SER A 4 -12.37 -6.59 9.41
C SER A 4 -13.66 -5.79 9.19
N GLU A 5 -14.37 -5.43 10.26
CA GLU A 5 -15.59 -4.61 10.18
C GLU A 5 -15.25 -3.12 10.08
N GLU A 6 -14.19 -2.66 10.74
CA GLU A 6 -13.68 -1.29 10.64
C GLU A 6 -13.18 -0.98 9.24
N SER A 7 -12.30 -1.82 8.67
CA SER A 7 -11.82 -1.61 7.29
C SER A 7 -12.95 -1.62 6.26
N ASN A 8 -14.04 -2.35 6.52
CA ASN A 8 -15.21 -2.36 5.65
C ASN A 8 -16.00 -1.05 5.71
N LYS A 9 -16.21 -0.51 6.92
CA LYS A 9 -16.84 0.81 7.09
C LYS A 9 -16.00 1.92 6.44
N GLU A 10 -14.68 1.84 6.56
CA GLU A 10 -13.78 2.82 5.94
C GLU A 10 -13.84 2.79 4.41
N PHE A 11 -13.91 1.61 3.78
CA PHE A 11 -14.06 1.52 2.33
C PHE A 11 -15.39 2.13 1.86
N ALA A 12 -16.48 1.75 2.51
CA ALA A 12 -17.81 2.25 2.19
C ALA A 12 -17.89 3.78 2.33
N GLN A 13 -17.31 4.33 3.42
CA GLN A 13 -17.25 5.76 3.67
C GLN A 13 -16.43 6.50 2.62
N ARG A 14 -15.23 6.00 2.27
CA ARG A 14 -14.39 6.61 1.23
C ARG A 14 -15.06 6.59 -0.14
N LEU A 15 -15.76 5.49 -0.46
CA LEU A 15 -16.53 5.43 -1.69
C LEU A 15 -17.65 6.47 -1.69
N ASP A 16 -18.40 6.60 -0.59
CA ASP A 16 -19.45 7.61 -0.44
C ASP A 16 -18.90 9.05 -0.56
N GLU A 17 -17.72 9.33 0.00
CA GLU A 17 -17.03 10.62 -0.14
C GLU A 17 -16.70 10.95 -1.60
N LEU A 18 -16.28 9.96 -2.40
CA LEU A 18 -16.01 10.18 -3.83
C LEU A 18 -17.28 10.50 -4.62
N PHE A 19 -18.41 9.86 -4.30
CA PHE A 19 -19.69 10.22 -4.93
C PHE A 19 -20.10 11.67 -4.66
N LYS A 20 -19.78 12.19 -3.46
CA LYS A 20 -20.11 13.57 -3.04
C LYS A 20 -19.14 14.62 -3.56
N THR A 21 -17.88 14.27 -3.76
CA THR A 21 -16.82 15.22 -4.14
C THR A 21 -16.54 15.24 -5.64
N CYS A 22 -16.63 14.08 -6.30
CA CYS A 22 -16.53 13.98 -7.74
C CYS A 22 -17.94 14.04 -8.34
N THR A 23 -18.50 15.24 -8.44
CA THR A 23 -19.81 15.48 -9.05
C THR A 23 -19.70 15.72 -10.55
N LYS A 24 -20.84 15.60 -11.24
CA LYS A 24 -21.00 15.97 -12.64
C LYS A 24 -20.84 17.49 -12.83
N PRO A 25 -20.70 17.97 -14.08
CA PRO A 25 -20.67 19.41 -14.38
C PRO A 25 -21.91 20.17 -13.88
N ASP A 26 -23.04 19.48 -13.72
CA ASP A 26 -24.29 20.02 -13.17
C ASP A 26 -24.34 20.02 -11.63
N GLY A 27 -23.29 19.53 -10.96
CA GLY A 27 -23.18 19.44 -9.51
C GLY A 27 -23.88 18.23 -8.89
N SER A 28 -24.51 17.36 -9.68
CA SER A 28 -25.18 16.15 -9.17
C SER A 28 -24.20 14.97 -9.01
N GLU A 29 -24.50 14.07 -8.06
CA GLU A 29 -23.74 12.83 -7.90
C GLU A 29 -23.88 11.94 -9.14
N TYR A 30 -22.84 11.17 -9.46
CA TYR A 30 -22.97 10.08 -10.41
C TYR A 30 -23.95 9.03 -9.91
N SER A 31 -24.84 8.57 -10.78
CA SER A 31 -25.67 7.40 -10.54
C SER A 31 -24.84 6.12 -10.63
N TYR A 32 -25.34 5.04 -10.02
CA TYR A 32 -24.65 3.75 -10.07
C TYR A 32 -24.55 3.18 -11.49
N GLU A 33 -25.50 3.50 -12.37
CA GLU A 33 -25.46 3.11 -13.78
C GLU A 33 -24.39 3.88 -14.57
N GLU A 34 -24.23 5.18 -14.30
CA GLU A 34 -23.17 5.99 -14.90
C GLU A 34 -21.79 5.47 -14.50
N VAL A 35 -21.59 5.12 -13.23
CA VAL A 35 -20.33 4.53 -12.74
C VAL A 35 -20.11 3.15 -13.34
N GLN A 36 -21.13 2.31 -13.42
CA GLN A 36 -21.04 1.01 -14.09
C GLN A 36 -20.58 1.16 -15.55
N ASN A 37 -21.18 2.10 -16.29
CA ASN A 37 -20.82 2.34 -17.68
C ASN A 37 -19.42 2.95 -17.81
N GLY A 38 -19.07 3.91 -16.95
CA GLY A 38 -17.75 4.57 -16.96
C GLY A 38 -16.60 3.67 -16.50
N THR A 39 -16.89 2.60 -15.75
CA THR A 39 -15.92 1.55 -15.43
C THR A 39 -15.81 0.47 -16.52
N GLY A 40 -16.51 0.62 -17.65
CA GLY A 40 -16.54 -0.38 -18.71
C GLY A 40 -17.26 -1.67 -18.29
N LYS A 41 -18.26 -1.55 -17.41
CA LYS A 41 -19.00 -2.67 -16.79
C LYS A 41 -18.15 -3.61 -15.93
N ALA A 42 -16.95 -3.17 -15.54
CA ALA A 42 -16.10 -3.92 -14.60
C ALA A 42 -16.74 -4.00 -13.19
N VAL A 43 -17.63 -3.07 -12.85
CA VAL A 43 -18.33 -3.03 -11.56
C VAL A 43 -19.81 -2.77 -11.82
N THR A 44 -20.70 -3.65 -11.35
CA THR A 44 -22.14 -3.50 -11.59
C THR A 44 -22.78 -2.49 -10.64
N ALA A 45 -23.86 -1.84 -11.07
CA ALA A 45 -24.61 -0.86 -10.27
C ALA A 45 -25.07 -1.44 -8.93
N ALA A 46 -25.57 -2.68 -8.94
CA ALA A 46 -25.97 -3.40 -7.73
C ALA A 46 -24.78 -3.66 -6.79
N TYR A 47 -23.60 -3.96 -7.35
CA TYR A 47 -22.40 -4.19 -6.53
C TYR A 47 -21.85 -2.89 -5.96
N ILE A 48 -21.92 -1.78 -6.70
CA ILE A 48 -21.56 -0.45 -6.20
C ILE A 48 -22.44 -0.05 -5.01
N TRP A 49 -23.75 -0.25 -5.09
CA TRP A 49 -24.64 0.01 -3.96
C TRP A 49 -24.29 -0.86 -2.74
N ARG A 50 -23.99 -2.15 -2.96
CA ARG A 50 -23.55 -3.03 -1.86
C ARG A 50 -22.24 -2.56 -1.23
N LEU A 51 -21.29 -2.07 -2.02
CA LEU A 51 -20.02 -1.52 -1.53
C LEU A 51 -20.25 -0.20 -0.76
N ARG A 52 -21.06 0.72 -1.30
CA ARG A 52 -21.37 2.01 -0.68
C ARG A 52 -22.16 1.87 0.62
N THR A 53 -23.01 0.84 0.73
CA THR A 53 -23.75 0.52 1.96
C THR A 53 -23.00 -0.39 2.93
N GLY A 54 -21.78 -0.83 2.58
CA GLY A 54 -20.99 -1.78 3.37
C GLY A 54 -21.54 -3.21 3.43
N LYS A 55 -22.58 -3.53 2.63
CA LYS A 55 -23.16 -4.89 2.48
C LYS A 55 -22.28 -5.84 1.67
N ALA A 56 -21.38 -5.31 0.86
CA ALA A 56 -20.27 -6.05 0.27
C ALA A 56 -18.97 -5.45 0.80
N THR A 57 -18.04 -6.33 1.12
CA THR A 57 -16.78 -6.00 1.77
C THR A 57 -15.63 -6.54 0.93
N ASN A 58 -14.43 -5.95 1.07
CA ASN A 58 -13.21 -6.40 0.40
C ASN A 58 -13.32 -6.60 -1.12
N PRO A 59 -13.61 -5.53 -1.90
CA PRO A 59 -13.61 -5.64 -3.35
C PRO A 59 -12.22 -6.06 -3.85
N GLY A 60 -12.19 -6.94 -4.86
CA GLY A 60 -10.93 -7.33 -5.49
C GLY A 60 -10.21 -6.13 -6.13
N LEU A 61 -8.88 -6.24 -6.29
CA LEU A 61 -8.05 -5.16 -6.84
C LEU A 61 -8.52 -4.66 -8.22
N GLY A 62 -9.15 -5.51 -9.03
CA GLY A 62 -9.76 -5.12 -10.29
C GLY A 62 -10.87 -4.08 -10.13
N VAL A 63 -11.74 -4.27 -9.14
CA VAL A 63 -12.84 -3.36 -8.81
C VAL A 63 -12.32 -2.05 -8.25
N ILE A 64 -11.33 -2.12 -7.34
CA ILE A 64 -10.67 -0.93 -6.78
C ILE A 64 -10.07 -0.09 -7.90
N ARG A 65 -9.29 -0.70 -8.80
CA ARG A 65 -8.68 0.02 -9.93
C ARG A 65 -9.71 0.62 -10.87
N ALA A 66 -10.81 -0.08 -11.15
CA ALA A 66 -11.87 0.41 -12.01
C ALA A 66 -12.55 1.65 -11.40
N LEU A 67 -12.91 1.60 -10.12
CA LEU A 67 -13.51 2.73 -9.40
C LEU A 67 -12.54 3.90 -9.29
N SER A 68 -11.29 3.64 -8.93
CA SER A 68 -10.22 4.65 -8.87
C SER A 68 -10.04 5.38 -10.19
N ARG A 69 -10.01 4.65 -11.31
CA ARG A 69 -9.89 5.24 -12.65
C ARG A 69 -11.11 6.09 -13.00
N PHE A 70 -12.32 5.64 -12.64
CA PHE A 70 -13.55 6.40 -12.89
C PHE A 70 -13.57 7.73 -12.12
N PHE A 71 -13.24 7.70 -10.82
CA PHE A 71 -13.24 8.88 -9.95
C PHE A 71 -11.95 9.72 -10.06
N GLY A 72 -10.96 9.28 -10.84
CA GLY A 72 -9.70 10.01 -11.02
C GLY A 72 -8.79 10.02 -9.78
N VAL A 73 -8.91 9.02 -8.89
CA VAL A 73 -8.10 8.91 -7.66
C VAL A 73 -7.11 7.74 -7.72
N SER A 74 -6.07 7.78 -6.90
CA SER A 74 -5.15 6.64 -6.76
C SER A 74 -5.84 5.43 -6.11
N PRO A 75 -5.55 4.18 -6.51
CA PRO A 75 -6.02 2.97 -5.81
C PRO A 75 -5.71 2.95 -4.32
N SER A 76 -4.59 3.56 -3.90
CA SER A 76 -4.20 3.70 -2.50
C SER A 76 -5.19 4.55 -1.69
N TYR A 77 -6.05 5.35 -2.33
CA TYR A 77 -7.11 6.11 -1.66
C TYR A 77 -8.10 5.18 -0.94
N PHE A 78 -8.42 4.02 -1.53
CA PHE A 78 -9.29 3.03 -0.89
C PHE A 78 -8.54 2.14 0.12
N VAL A 79 -7.21 2.12 0.05
CA VAL A 79 -6.31 1.23 0.79
C VAL A 79 -5.42 2.04 1.73
N ARG A 80 -5.93 3.11 2.36
CA ARG A 80 -5.20 3.75 3.47
C ARG A 80 -5.19 2.73 4.61
N GLU A 81 -4.16 1.91 4.57
CA GLU A 81 -3.85 0.89 5.54
C GLU A 81 -3.69 1.54 6.90
N ASP A 82 -4.25 0.85 7.89
CA ASP A 82 -3.75 0.82 9.24
C ASP A 82 -2.21 1.02 9.22
N PRO A 83 -1.68 2.08 9.86
CA PRO A 83 -0.25 2.36 9.86
C PRO A 83 0.61 1.14 10.27
N ALA A 84 0.05 0.17 11.02
CA ALA A 84 0.70 -1.08 11.34
C ALA A 84 0.99 -1.97 10.10
N LYS A 85 0.09 -2.01 9.11
CA LYS A 85 0.27 -2.79 7.86
C LYS A 85 1.23 -2.11 6.89
N ALA A 86 1.13 -0.80 6.73
CA ALA A 86 2.09 -0.03 5.96
C ALA A 86 3.52 -0.19 6.53
N GLN A 87 3.65 -0.23 7.87
CA GLN A 87 4.92 -0.47 8.55
C GLN A 87 5.39 -1.92 8.42
N ALA A 88 4.50 -2.91 8.39
CA ALA A 88 4.82 -4.30 8.12
C ALA A 88 5.29 -4.52 6.67
N MET A 89 4.64 -3.89 5.68
CA MET A 89 5.07 -3.91 4.29
C MET A 89 6.39 -3.17 4.07
N ALA A 90 6.59 -2.02 4.71
CA ALA A 90 7.87 -1.32 4.68
C ALA A 90 9.00 -2.17 5.28
N ARG A 91 8.74 -2.88 6.39
CA ARG A 91 9.69 -3.83 6.99
C ARG A 91 9.96 -5.03 6.08
N SER A 92 8.95 -5.59 5.42
CA SER A 92 9.15 -6.71 4.50
C SER A 92 9.94 -6.29 3.26
N GLN A 93 9.68 -5.10 2.72
CA GLN A 93 10.42 -4.58 1.56
C GLN A 93 11.88 -4.29 1.94
N ALA A 94 12.11 -3.68 3.11
CA ALA A 94 13.45 -3.49 3.65
C ALA A 94 14.19 -4.83 3.86
N ASN A 95 13.50 -5.87 4.31
CA ASN A 95 14.07 -7.20 4.48
C ASN A 95 14.40 -7.88 3.14
N VAL A 96 13.61 -7.66 2.09
CA VAL A 96 13.89 -8.19 0.74
C VAL A 96 15.11 -7.51 0.12
N ASP A 97 15.24 -6.19 0.25
CA ASP A 97 16.40 -5.44 -0.23
C ASP A 97 17.68 -5.81 0.53
N LEU A 98 17.56 -6.11 1.84
CA LEU A 98 18.66 -6.66 2.62
C LEU A 98 19.02 -8.07 2.16
N ALA A 99 18.02 -8.96 1.99
CA ALA A 99 18.26 -10.34 1.55
C ALA A 99 18.99 -10.39 0.19
N ALA A 100 18.58 -9.57 -0.78
CA ALA A 100 19.25 -9.46 -2.07
C ALA A 100 20.70 -8.94 -1.96
N ARG A 101 20.99 -8.05 -1.00
CA ARG A 101 22.35 -7.56 -0.72
C ARG A 101 23.21 -8.58 0.01
N PHE A 102 22.61 -9.45 0.82
CA PHE A 102 23.28 -10.57 1.48
C PHE A 102 23.54 -11.75 0.53
N GLU A 103 23.09 -11.72 -0.73
CA GLU A 103 23.49 -12.74 -1.73
C GLU A 103 24.91 -12.53 -2.26
N ASP A 104 25.48 -11.33 -2.12
CA ASP A 104 26.87 -11.03 -2.48
C ASP A 104 27.83 -11.78 -1.55
N ASP A 105 28.70 -12.61 -2.13
CA ASP A 105 29.62 -13.46 -1.37
C ASP A 105 30.60 -12.64 -0.52
N ALA A 106 30.99 -11.43 -0.93
CA ALA A 106 31.82 -10.55 -0.12
C ALA A 106 31.05 -10.00 1.10
N VAL A 107 29.76 -9.71 0.94
CA VAL A 107 28.90 -9.24 2.04
C VAL A 107 28.66 -10.35 3.06
N LYS A 108 28.44 -11.59 2.62
CA LYS A 108 28.34 -12.77 3.51
C LYS A 108 29.63 -12.99 4.29
N ASP A 109 30.78 -12.89 3.62
CA ASP A 109 32.10 -13.07 4.22
C ASP A 109 32.42 -12.01 5.28
N ILE A 110 31.99 -10.76 5.06
CA ILE A 110 32.10 -9.68 6.04
C ILE A 110 31.14 -9.95 7.21
N ALA A 111 29.89 -10.32 6.93
CA ALA A 111 28.88 -10.58 7.96
C ALA A 111 29.27 -11.75 8.88
N LEU A 112 29.82 -12.82 8.32
CA LEU A 112 30.29 -13.99 9.07
C LEU A 112 31.42 -13.61 10.03
N ARG A 113 32.44 -12.87 9.55
CA ARG A 113 33.55 -12.41 10.39
C ARG A 113 33.11 -11.34 11.40
N ALA A 114 32.18 -10.47 11.03
CA ALA A 114 31.61 -9.48 11.94
C ALA A 114 30.79 -10.11 13.07
N SER A 115 30.26 -11.32 12.88
CA SER A 115 29.53 -12.06 13.92
C SER A 115 30.43 -12.51 15.08
N GLU A 116 31.74 -12.64 14.84
CA GLU A 116 32.75 -13.03 15.84
C GLU A 116 33.26 -11.84 16.66
N LEU A 117 32.96 -10.60 16.24
CA LEU A 117 33.38 -9.40 16.94
C LEU A 117 32.48 -9.09 18.14
N ASP A 118 33.05 -8.44 19.15
CA ASP A 118 32.31 -7.81 20.22
C ASP A 118 31.65 -6.50 19.75
N GLU A 119 30.81 -5.90 20.60
CA GLU A 119 30.09 -4.67 20.22
C GLU A 119 31.02 -3.50 19.87
N ALA A 120 32.14 -3.38 20.56
CA ALA A 120 33.16 -2.38 20.25
C ALA A 120 33.79 -2.61 18.87
N GLY A 121 34.14 -3.87 18.56
CA GLY A 121 34.66 -4.26 17.25
C GLY A 121 33.67 -4.05 16.12
N LYS A 122 32.37 -4.36 16.33
CA LYS A 122 31.31 -4.08 15.36
C LYS A 122 31.15 -2.58 15.08
N GLN A 123 31.20 -1.73 16.10
CA GLN A 123 31.13 -0.28 15.94
C GLN A 123 32.34 0.29 15.19
N ALA A 124 33.54 -0.23 15.47
CA ALA A 124 34.74 0.15 14.74
C ALA A 124 34.65 -0.24 13.26
N LEU A 125 34.16 -1.45 12.96
CA LEU A 125 33.94 -1.93 11.60
C LEU A 125 32.91 -1.06 10.85
N LEU A 126 31.77 -0.74 11.47
CA LEU A 126 30.76 0.16 10.90
C LEU A 126 31.34 1.54 10.57
N SER A 127 32.13 2.10 11.48
CA SER A 127 32.79 3.39 11.28
C SER A 127 33.75 3.37 10.09
N MET A 128 34.50 2.28 9.92
CA MET A 128 35.40 2.11 8.76
C MET A 128 34.63 2.01 7.44
N ILE A 129 33.54 1.24 7.42
CA ILE A 129 32.68 1.12 6.24
C ILE A 129 32.11 2.49 5.85
N GLU A 130 31.64 3.26 6.83
CA GLU A 130 31.10 4.61 6.61
C GLU A 130 32.16 5.56 6.04
N TYR A 131 33.38 5.53 6.58
CA TYR A 131 34.50 6.32 6.06
C TYR A 131 34.82 5.99 4.59
N ILE A 132 34.84 4.70 4.23
CA ILE A 132 35.09 4.26 2.85
C ILE A 132 33.97 4.72 1.90
N LEU A 133 32.71 4.70 2.35
CA LEU A 133 31.58 5.18 1.57
C LEU A 133 31.60 6.70 1.35
N GLN A 134 32.07 7.47 2.34
CA GLN A 134 32.20 8.92 2.22
C GLN A 134 33.35 9.35 1.30
N THR A 135 34.42 8.56 1.23
CA THR A 135 35.62 8.84 0.41
C THR A 135 35.49 8.42 -1.06
N LYS A 136 34.46 7.66 -1.43
CA LYS A 136 34.18 7.23 -2.81
C LYS A 136 33.20 8.14 -3.60
N LYS A 137 32.83 9.31 -3.07
CA LYS A 137 32.12 10.36 -3.82
C LYS A 137 33.09 11.22 -4.62
#